data_AF-A0A6I3C651-F1
#
_entry.id   AF-A0A6I3C651-F1
#
_cell.length_a   1.000
_cell.length_b   1.000
_cell.length_c   1.000
_cell.angle_alpha   90.00
_cell.angle_beta   90.00
_cell.angle_gamma   90.00
#
_symmetry.space_group_name_H-M   'P 1'
#
loop_
_entity.id
_entity.type
_entity.pdbx_description
1 polymer ?
#
loop_
_entity_poly.entity_id
_entity_poly.type
_entity_poly.pdbx_seq_one_letter_code
_entity_poly.pdbx_strand_id
1 'polypeptide(L)'
;MANTASPIATRTRRSSRSIRDEVTHPIVDIDGHVIEHVPSLLPHLRESLGADLFTRYRAGEFQGLFVPPSGGTDDRRPSRAPNNGWWGVPTQNTLDRATAMIPGLLHERMDELGIDVTVLYPTLGFGIAGVDLDDLRLGLCTGFNDYFATAYGPYEDRLRLSGVVPMHTPDEALAELDHLHAIGLRVAAFPHGVVRAIESPVREAAACRWPGQTHWLDTFGLDSAYDYDPVWQRCIDLGIAVTFHGGLLMDSLHARSVSNFVANHLGLHASMMSGLARSLLFGGVLHRFPTLRVGLLESGVAWGATMACDLVEHWERRSLEGIGATDPSALDVDSLRDLLDKFGMPSDGVENLATPTGPPLYERDEFRLTGATDAEDLVAQFAEGFVFGAESDDRSVVTAFSSFLPYGAKLGAAFSSDMGHWDVDGLDRVVASAWKQVERGLLDEGQFEAFMWTNPHRLLTANDPNFFAGTPAA
;
A
#
# COMPACT_ATOMS: atom_id res chain seq x y z
N MET A 1 -53.37 -8.60 15.77
CA MET A 1 -52.28 -9.58 15.67
C MET A 1 -51.02 -8.86 16.08
N ALA A 2 -50.37 -9.33 17.14
CA ALA A 2 -49.16 -8.75 17.69
C ALA A 2 -48.01 -8.91 16.67
N ASN A 3 -47.33 -7.81 16.33
CA ASN A 3 -46.07 -7.88 15.62
C ASN A 3 -44.96 -7.77 16.67
N THR A 4 -44.31 -8.90 16.92
CA THR A 4 -43.25 -9.08 17.89
C THR A 4 -42.01 -8.32 17.43
N ALA A 5 -41.76 -7.17 18.05
CA ALA A 5 -40.44 -6.56 18.05
C ALA A 5 -39.48 -7.54 18.75
N SER A 6 -38.57 -8.13 17.97
CA SER A 6 -37.48 -8.95 18.50
C SER A 6 -36.56 -8.04 19.32
N PRO A 7 -36.24 -8.37 20.59
CA PRO A 7 -35.27 -7.58 21.34
C PRO A 7 -33.89 -7.94 20.80
N ILE A 8 -33.35 -7.12 19.91
CA ILE A 8 -31.90 -7.04 19.74
C ILE A 8 -31.40 -6.56 21.10
N ALA A 9 -30.88 -7.50 21.90
CA ALA A 9 -30.21 -7.19 23.14
C ALA A 9 -29.19 -6.08 22.83
N THR A 10 -29.40 -4.92 23.42
CA THR A 10 -28.44 -3.83 23.48
C THR A 10 -27.24 -4.33 24.27
N ARG A 11 -26.33 -5.07 23.59
CA ARG A 11 -24.94 -5.15 24.01
C ARG A 11 -24.49 -3.70 24.10
N THR A 12 -24.22 -3.24 25.32
CA THR A 12 -23.60 -1.95 25.60
C THR A 12 -22.40 -1.83 24.67
N ARG A 13 -22.49 -0.95 23.65
CA ARG A 13 -21.42 -0.78 22.67
C ARG A 13 -20.22 -0.17 23.41
N ARG A 14 -19.14 -0.93 23.52
CA ARG A 14 -17.89 -0.46 24.12
C ARG A 14 -17.35 0.75 23.35
N SER A 15 -16.76 1.71 24.06
CA SER A 15 -16.07 2.86 23.44
C SER A 15 -14.60 2.54 23.23
N SER A 16 -13.96 3.19 22.27
CA SER A 16 -12.53 3.01 22.04
C SER A 16 -11.69 3.30 23.29
N ARG A 17 -12.00 4.39 24.02
CA ARG A 17 -11.42 4.67 25.34
C ARG A 17 -11.51 3.49 26.31
N SER A 18 -12.68 2.84 26.43
CA SER A 18 -12.84 1.70 27.35
C SER A 18 -12.00 0.49 26.96
N ILE A 19 -11.69 0.29 25.68
CA ILE A 19 -10.75 -0.76 25.25
C ILE A 19 -9.33 -0.35 25.61
N ARG A 20 -8.96 0.91 25.34
CA ARG A 20 -7.64 1.44 25.66
C ARG A 20 -7.30 1.34 27.15
N ASP A 21 -8.28 1.57 28.03
CA ASP A 21 -8.13 1.46 29.49
C ASP A 21 -7.92 0.00 29.98
N GLU A 22 -8.29 -1.00 29.16
CA GLU A 22 -8.18 -2.42 29.52
C GLU A 22 -6.91 -3.09 29.01
N VAL A 23 -6.41 -2.68 27.84
CA VAL A 23 -5.19 -3.26 27.27
C VAL A 23 -3.94 -2.70 27.95
N THR A 24 -2.88 -3.53 27.99
CA THR A 24 -1.63 -3.19 28.70
C THR A 24 -0.52 -2.67 27.78
N HIS A 25 -0.75 -2.67 26.47
CA HIS A 25 0.16 -2.16 25.45
C HIS A 25 -0.36 -0.83 24.88
N PRO A 26 0.52 -0.01 24.27
CA PRO A 26 0.08 1.14 23.49
C PRO A 26 -0.82 0.73 22.31
N ILE A 27 -1.59 1.67 21.78
CA ILE A 27 -2.34 1.53 20.53
C ILE A 27 -1.77 2.55 19.55
N VAL A 28 -1.17 2.02 18.47
CA VAL A 28 -0.60 2.83 17.40
C VAL A 28 -1.41 2.61 16.13
N ASP A 29 -1.92 3.71 15.62
CA ASP A 29 -2.55 3.78 14.30
C ASP A 29 -1.48 4.14 13.26
N ILE A 30 -1.24 3.25 12.30
CA ILE A 30 -0.24 3.49 11.26
C ILE A 30 -0.80 4.21 10.04
N ASP A 31 -2.09 4.54 10.06
CA ASP A 31 -2.84 4.98 8.90
C ASP A 31 -4.16 5.66 9.28
N GLY A 32 -4.06 6.93 9.64
CA GLY A 32 -5.17 7.86 9.72
C GLY A 32 -5.04 8.94 8.66
N HIS A 33 -6.11 9.70 8.40
CA HIS A 33 -6.07 10.77 7.42
C HIS A 33 -6.34 12.15 7.98
N VAL A 34 -5.74 13.13 7.30
CA VAL A 34 -6.05 14.54 7.51
C VAL A 34 -6.79 15.08 6.30
N ILE A 35 -7.85 15.85 6.56
CA ILE A 35 -8.46 16.68 5.52
C ILE A 35 -7.89 18.07 5.66
N GLU A 36 -7.07 18.44 4.68
CA GLU A 36 -6.29 19.65 4.69
C GLU A 36 -7.19 20.89 4.68
N HIS A 37 -6.90 21.81 5.60
CA HIS A 37 -7.53 23.11 5.59
C HIS A 37 -6.90 23.97 4.50
N VAL A 38 -7.48 23.93 3.29
CA VAL A 38 -6.94 24.58 2.07
C VAL A 38 -6.43 26.01 2.31
N PRO A 39 -7.15 26.92 3.00
CA PRO A 39 -6.63 28.27 3.24
C PRO A 39 -5.28 28.31 3.99
N SER A 40 -5.04 27.37 4.90
CA SER A 40 -3.77 27.25 5.63
C SER A 40 -2.67 26.62 4.79
N LEU A 41 -3.02 25.77 3.82
CA LEU A 41 -2.08 25.14 2.88
C LEU A 41 -1.59 26.12 1.79
N LEU A 42 -2.44 27.02 1.32
CA LEU A 42 -2.14 27.91 0.19
C LEU A 42 -0.86 28.76 0.31
N PRO A 43 -0.48 29.32 1.48
CA PRO A 43 0.78 30.04 1.62
C PRO A 43 2.00 29.18 1.30
N HIS A 44 2.02 27.93 1.78
CA HIS A 44 3.12 26.99 1.54
C HIS A 44 3.20 26.62 0.06
N LEU A 45 2.06 26.32 -0.57
CA LEU A 45 2.02 26.07 -2.02
C LEU A 45 2.47 27.27 -2.86
N ARG A 46 2.22 28.49 -2.40
CA ARG A 46 2.68 29.70 -3.09
C ARG A 46 4.18 29.85 -3.05
N GLU A 47 4.79 29.52 -1.91
CA GLU A 47 6.23 29.54 -1.72
C GLU A 47 6.90 28.46 -2.57
N SER A 48 6.43 27.22 -2.47
CA SER A 48 7.05 26.08 -3.14
C SER A 48 6.87 26.07 -4.67
N LEU A 49 5.69 26.45 -5.19
CA LEU A 49 5.44 26.50 -6.64
C LEU A 49 6.01 27.76 -7.30
N GLY A 50 6.31 28.80 -6.52
CA GLY A 50 6.60 30.13 -7.05
C GLY A 50 5.38 30.82 -7.68
N ALA A 51 5.52 32.11 -7.99
CA ALA A 51 4.38 32.98 -8.29
C ALA A 51 3.58 32.59 -9.56
N ASP A 52 4.27 32.22 -10.64
CA ASP A 52 3.61 31.91 -11.92
C ASP A 52 2.83 30.59 -11.86
N LEU A 53 3.51 29.51 -11.47
CA LEU A 53 2.90 28.19 -11.38
C LEU A 53 1.79 28.14 -10.31
N PHE A 54 1.96 28.83 -9.18
CA PHE A 54 0.89 28.98 -8.19
C PHE A 54 -0.33 29.70 -8.77
N THR A 55 -0.14 30.74 -9.59
CA THR A 55 -1.26 31.46 -10.23
C THR A 55 -2.03 30.54 -11.17
N ARG A 56 -1.33 29.74 -11.98
CA ARG A 56 -1.91 28.74 -12.89
C ARG A 56 -2.64 27.63 -12.13
N TYR A 57 -2.04 27.11 -11.06
CA TYR A 57 -2.66 26.16 -10.14
C TYR A 57 -3.96 26.72 -9.54
N ARG A 58 -3.93 27.96 -9.02
CA ARG A 58 -5.10 28.65 -8.47
C ARG A 58 -6.19 28.96 -9.51
N ALA A 59 -5.81 29.15 -10.77
CA ALA A 59 -6.74 29.32 -11.88
C ALA A 59 -7.41 28.00 -12.30
N GLY A 60 -6.97 26.87 -11.74
CA GLY A 60 -7.54 25.55 -11.99
C GLY A 60 -7.01 24.87 -13.26
N GLU A 61 -5.88 25.33 -13.82
CA GLU A 61 -5.30 24.78 -15.05
C GLU A 61 -5.04 23.28 -14.97
N PHE A 62 -4.70 22.79 -13.77
CA PHE A 62 -4.33 21.39 -13.52
C PHE A 62 -5.43 20.56 -12.87
N GLN A 63 -6.67 21.08 -12.76
CA GLN A 63 -7.75 20.39 -12.02
C GLN A 63 -8.03 18.98 -12.56
N GLY A 64 -7.87 18.74 -13.86
CA GLY A 64 -8.05 17.42 -14.47
C GLY A 64 -7.04 16.36 -14.03
N LEU A 65 -5.94 16.75 -13.37
CA LEU A 65 -4.95 15.83 -12.80
C LEU A 65 -5.35 15.33 -11.40
N PHE A 66 -6.21 16.07 -10.70
CA PHE A 66 -6.54 15.81 -9.28
C PHE A 66 -8.01 15.43 -9.08
N VAL A 67 -8.88 15.96 -9.94
CA VAL A 67 -10.33 15.80 -9.80
C VAL A 67 -10.83 14.86 -10.89
N PRO A 68 -11.47 13.74 -10.51
CA PRO A 68 -12.08 12.83 -11.47
C PRO A 68 -13.11 13.56 -12.33
N PRO A 69 -13.29 13.18 -13.60
CA PRO A 69 -14.30 13.78 -14.46
C PRO A 69 -15.70 13.70 -13.82
N SER A 70 -16.32 14.88 -13.65
CA SER A 70 -17.73 14.98 -13.30
C SER A 70 -18.58 14.54 -14.49
N GLY A 71 -19.52 13.62 -14.28
CA GLY A 71 -20.36 13.10 -15.35
C GLY A 71 -21.06 11.80 -14.97
N GLY A 72 -22.04 11.42 -15.78
CA GLY A 72 -22.71 10.12 -15.65
C GLY A 72 -21.91 9.00 -16.31
N THR A 73 -22.42 7.77 -16.19
CA THR A 73 -21.86 6.60 -16.87
C THR A 73 -21.67 6.81 -18.38
N ASP A 74 -22.60 7.50 -19.04
CA ASP A 74 -22.53 7.71 -20.49
C ASP A 74 -21.44 8.69 -20.91
N ASP A 75 -21.07 9.64 -20.05
CA ASP A 75 -19.93 10.54 -20.28
C ASP A 75 -18.60 9.80 -20.19
N ARG A 76 -18.51 8.78 -19.31
CA ARG A 76 -17.30 7.95 -19.13
C ARG A 76 -17.19 6.81 -20.13
N ARG A 77 -18.30 6.39 -20.76
CA ARG A 77 -18.33 5.25 -21.68
C ARG A 77 -17.33 5.36 -22.85
N PRO A 78 -17.14 6.53 -23.50
CA PRO A 78 -16.22 6.65 -24.62
C PRO A 78 -14.75 6.52 -24.22
N SER A 79 -14.34 7.14 -23.10
CA SER A 79 -12.95 7.09 -22.62
C SER A 79 -12.65 5.86 -21.77
N ARG A 80 -13.69 5.13 -21.34
CA ARG A 80 -13.58 4.05 -20.35
C ARG A 80 -12.98 4.49 -19.02
N ALA A 81 -13.03 5.79 -18.72
CA ALA A 81 -12.56 6.32 -17.45
C ALA A 81 -13.31 5.64 -16.28
N PRO A 82 -12.61 5.09 -15.28
CA PRO A 82 -13.27 4.41 -14.17
C PRO A 82 -14.14 5.39 -13.38
N ASN A 83 -15.25 4.87 -12.87
CA ASN A 83 -16.09 5.61 -11.93
C ASN A 83 -15.39 5.65 -10.58
N ASN A 84 -15.01 6.85 -10.15
CA ASN A 84 -14.42 7.09 -8.84
C ASN A 84 -15.47 7.26 -7.74
N GLY A 85 -15.00 7.22 -6.50
CA GLY A 85 -15.77 7.52 -5.31
C GLY A 85 -16.26 8.96 -5.31
N TRP A 86 -17.40 9.17 -4.68
CA TRP A 86 -17.98 10.47 -4.43
C TRP A 86 -18.30 10.59 -2.94
N TRP A 87 -18.24 11.81 -2.41
CA TRP A 87 -18.45 12.08 -0.98
C TRP A 87 -17.54 11.24 -0.07
N GLY A 88 -16.27 11.11 -0.43
CA GLY A 88 -15.28 10.31 0.30
C GLY A 88 -14.95 10.81 1.71
N VAL A 89 -15.63 11.86 2.20
CA VAL A 89 -15.45 12.37 3.55
C VAL A 89 -16.79 12.44 4.26
N PRO A 90 -16.91 11.86 5.48
CA PRO A 90 -18.10 11.99 6.32
C PRO A 90 -18.43 13.44 6.66
N THR A 91 -19.72 13.79 6.52
CA THR A 91 -20.24 15.12 6.87
C THR A 91 -21.33 15.10 7.94
N GLN A 92 -21.89 13.92 8.25
CA GLN A 92 -23.01 13.80 9.19
C GLN A 92 -22.58 14.15 10.62
N ASN A 93 -21.41 13.68 11.05
CA ASN A 93 -20.82 14.05 12.33
C ASN A 93 -19.83 15.20 12.14
N THR A 94 -20.28 16.43 12.39
CA THR A 94 -19.44 17.63 12.24
C THR A 94 -18.22 17.61 13.16
N LEU A 95 -18.33 17.03 14.36
CA LEU A 95 -17.20 16.96 15.29
C LEU A 95 -16.10 16.06 14.71
N ASP A 96 -16.45 14.87 14.22
CA ASP A 96 -15.49 13.95 13.59
C ASP A 96 -14.85 14.56 12.34
N ARG A 97 -15.66 15.18 11.47
CA ARG A 97 -15.16 15.93 10.31
C ARG A 97 -14.17 17.02 10.72
N ALA A 98 -14.50 17.82 11.73
CA ALA A 98 -13.62 18.86 12.23
C ALA A 98 -12.35 18.29 12.88
N THR A 99 -12.46 17.13 13.54
CA THR A 99 -11.34 16.45 14.19
C THR A 99 -10.29 16.07 13.16
N ALA A 100 -10.68 15.45 12.04
CA ALA A 100 -9.76 15.13 10.96
C ALA A 100 -9.23 16.36 10.17
N MET A 101 -9.76 17.56 10.41
CA MET A 101 -9.32 18.81 9.77
C MET A 101 -8.45 19.71 10.66
N ILE A 102 -8.60 19.61 11.98
CA ILE A 102 -8.04 20.56 12.95
C ILE A 102 -7.05 19.79 13.84
N PRO A 103 -5.73 19.98 13.64
CA PRO A 103 -4.69 19.23 14.36
C PRO A 103 -4.87 19.25 15.89
N GLY A 104 -5.12 20.43 16.47
CA GLY A 104 -5.30 20.55 17.91
C GLY A 104 -6.57 19.87 18.44
N LEU A 105 -7.62 19.76 17.63
CA LEU A 105 -8.84 19.04 18.02
C LEU A 105 -8.62 17.52 17.94
N LEU A 106 -7.92 17.04 16.91
CA LEU A 106 -7.50 15.64 16.86
C LEU A 106 -6.65 15.28 18.06
N HIS A 107 -5.63 16.09 18.35
CA HIS A 107 -4.76 15.92 19.52
C HIS A 107 -5.57 15.85 20.81
N GLU A 108 -6.50 16.78 21.06
CA GLU A 108 -7.36 16.78 22.24
C GLU A 108 -8.20 15.50 22.35
N ARG A 109 -8.69 14.98 21.22
CA ARG A 109 -9.59 13.82 21.19
C ARG A 109 -8.87 12.46 21.22
N MET A 110 -7.55 12.37 21.08
CA MET A 110 -6.83 11.08 21.04
C MET A 110 -7.21 10.11 22.18
N ASP A 111 -7.39 10.61 23.40
CA ASP A 111 -7.81 9.78 24.54
C ASP A 111 -9.25 9.24 24.38
N GLU A 112 -10.16 10.00 23.76
CA GLU A 112 -11.51 9.54 23.39
C GLU A 112 -11.44 8.45 22.32
N LEU A 113 -10.57 8.67 21.32
CA LEU A 113 -10.31 7.74 20.23
C LEU A 113 -9.60 6.46 20.70
N GLY A 114 -8.99 6.48 21.90
CA GLY A 114 -8.27 5.35 22.47
C GLY A 114 -6.96 5.02 21.75
N ILE A 115 -6.35 6.01 21.09
CA ILE A 115 -5.11 5.87 20.31
C ILE A 115 -4.00 6.66 21.02
N ASP A 116 -2.82 6.07 21.19
CA ASP A 116 -1.68 6.72 21.84
C ASP A 116 -0.88 7.55 20.84
N VAL A 117 -0.64 7.01 19.64
CA VAL A 117 0.05 7.68 18.52
C VAL A 117 -0.64 7.32 17.22
N THR A 118 -0.84 8.30 16.32
CA THR A 118 -1.32 8.07 14.96
C THR A 118 -0.35 8.62 13.94
N VAL A 119 -0.15 7.87 12.85
CA VAL A 119 0.52 8.33 11.63
C VAL A 119 -0.55 8.77 10.64
N LEU A 120 -0.41 10.01 10.16
CA LEU A 120 -1.43 10.70 9.38
C LEU A 120 -0.97 10.93 7.95
N TYR A 121 -1.88 10.68 7.00
CA TYR A 121 -1.67 10.80 5.56
C TYR A 121 -2.55 11.89 4.93
N PRO A 122 -2.11 12.53 3.85
CA PRO A 122 -2.89 13.51 3.12
C PRO A 122 -4.19 12.92 2.55
N THR A 123 -5.20 13.77 2.37
CA THR A 123 -6.42 13.43 1.60
C THR A 123 -6.44 14.17 0.27
N LEU A 124 -6.27 15.51 0.29
CA LEU A 124 -6.16 16.32 -0.92
C LEU A 124 -4.79 16.21 -1.56
N GLY A 125 -3.74 15.95 -0.77
CA GLY A 125 -2.39 15.66 -1.26
C GLY A 125 -2.23 14.23 -1.80
N PHE A 126 -3.28 13.41 -1.75
CA PHE A 126 -3.27 12.07 -2.32
C PHE A 126 -3.07 12.17 -3.84
N GLY A 127 -2.15 11.40 -4.40
CA GLY A 127 -1.87 11.40 -5.83
C GLY A 127 -0.87 12.45 -6.34
N ILE A 128 -0.47 13.45 -5.54
CA ILE A 128 0.39 14.55 -6.04
C ILE A 128 1.79 14.06 -6.44
N ALA A 129 2.32 13.03 -5.76
CA ALA A 129 3.60 12.41 -6.07
C ALA A 129 3.61 11.69 -7.44
N GLY A 130 2.44 11.34 -7.96
CA GLY A 130 2.25 10.66 -9.24
C GLY A 130 1.98 11.60 -10.41
N VAL A 131 2.00 12.91 -10.20
CA VAL A 131 1.75 13.90 -11.26
C VAL A 131 2.91 13.92 -12.27
N ASP A 132 2.59 13.68 -13.55
CA ASP A 132 3.55 13.69 -14.67
C ASP A 132 3.84 15.12 -15.18
N LEU A 133 4.17 16.04 -14.27
CA LEU A 133 4.62 17.40 -14.52
C LEU A 133 5.62 17.80 -13.43
N ASP A 134 6.92 17.82 -13.76
CA ASP A 134 8.01 17.90 -12.78
C ASP A 134 7.88 19.08 -11.80
N ASP A 135 7.91 20.33 -12.28
CA ASP A 135 7.84 21.51 -11.40
C ASP A 135 6.56 21.55 -10.54
N LEU A 136 5.45 21.03 -11.08
CA LEU A 136 4.19 20.97 -10.35
C LEU A 136 4.24 19.90 -9.27
N ARG A 137 4.68 18.68 -9.60
CA ARG A 137 4.82 17.57 -8.65
C ARG A 137 5.75 17.94 -7.51
N LEU A 138 6.95 18.42 -7.81
CA LEU A 138 7.97 18.77 -6.82
C LEU A 138 7.47 19.88 -5.91
N GLY A 139 6.98 20.98 -6.47
CA GLY A 139 6.46 22.09 -5.68
C GLY A 139 5.22 21.73 -4.86
N LEU A 140 4.34 20.85 -5.35
CA LEU A 140 3.22 20.35 -4.56
C LEU A 140 3.71 19.48 -3.38
N CYS A 141 4.61 18.52 -3.61
CA CYS A 141 5.14 17.66 -2.53
C CYS A 141 5.78 18.51 -1.42
N THR A 142 6.75 19.37 -1.78
CA THR A 142 7.42 20.25 -0.82
C THR A 142 6.44 21.15 -0.08
N GLY A 143 5.48 21.77 -0.77
CA GLY A 143 4.52 22.69 -0.15
C GLY A 143 3.50 22.01 0.76
N PHE A 144 3.08 20.78 0.46
CA PHE A 144 2.27 19.97 1.37
C PHE A 144 3.07 19.56 2.61
N ASN A 145 4.32 19.14 2.43
CA ASN A 145 5.20 18.72 3.52
C ASN A 145 5.51 19.88 4.48
N ASP A 146 5.77 21.08 3.96
CA ASP A 146 5.96 22.30 4.77
C ASP A 146 4.70 22.66 5.57
N TYR A 147 3.53 22.52 4.95
CA TYR A 147 2.25 22.72 5.62
C TYR A 147 2.07 21.72 6.77
N PHE A 148 2.39 20.44 6.54
CA PHE A 148 2.26 19.41 7.57
C PHE A 148 3.20 19.64 8.75
N ALA A 149 4.47 19.91 8.49
CA ALA A 149 5.43 20.25 9.54
C ALA A 149 4.97 21.47 10.35
N THR A 150 4.44 22.50 9.68
CA THR A 150 3.96 23.72 10.35
C THR A 150 2.68 23.49 11.17
N ALA A 151 1.69 22.81 10.60
CA ALA A 151 0.36 22.68 11.19
C ALA A 151 0.30 21.60 12.29
N TYR A 152 1.12 20.56 12.19
CA TYR A 152 1.10 19.40 13.09
C TYR A 152 2.31 19.30 14.01
N GLY A 153 3.41 19.99 13.72
CA GLY A 153 4.61 20.02 14.58
C GLY A 153 4.33 20.26 16.08
N PRO A 154 3.40 21.17 16.47
CA PRO A 154 3.06 21.38 17.89
C PRO A 154 2.42 20.17 18.62
N TYR A 155 2.03 19.11 17.89
CA TYR A 155 1.26 17.97 18.39
C TYR A 155 2.00 16.63 18.18
N GLU A 156 3.31 16.69 17.94
CA GLU A 156 4.17 15.55 17.63
C GLU A 156 4.28 14.49 18.73
N ASP A 157 3.88 14.82 19.95
CA ASP A 157 3.78 13.86 21.05
C ASP A 157 2.74 12.75 20.78
N ARG A 158 1.79 12.99 19.87
CA ARG A 158 0.77 12.00 19.47
C ARG A 158 0.48 11.92 17.98
N LEU A 159 0.71 12.99 17.23
CA LEU A 159 0.36 13.08 15.81
C LEU A 159 1.63 13.10 14.96
N ARG A 160 1.87 12.07 14.16
CA ARG A 160 2.99 11.99 13.23
C ARG A 160 2.48 12.14 11.81
N LEU A 161 3.02 13.08 11.04
CA LEU A 161 2.61 13.27 9.65
C LEU A 161 3.56 12.54 8.72
N SER A 162 3.00 11.90 7.71
CA SER A 162 3.76 11.31 6.62
C SER A 162 4.03 12.36 5.55
N GLY A 163 5.30 12.54 5.20
CA GLY A 163 5.73 13.39 4.11
C GLY A 163 5.52 12.69 2.77
N VAL A 164 4.98 13.40 1.78
CA VAL A 164 4.74 12.87 0.43
C VAL A 164 6.04 12.95 -0.37
N VAL A 165 6.53 11.81 -0.85
CA VAL A 165 7.80 11.74 -1.59
C VAL A 165 7.57 11.36 -3.06
N PRO A 166 7.96 12.21 -4.02
CA PRO A 166 7.85 11.90 -5.44
C PRO A 166 8.95 10.91 -5.85
N MET A 167 8.63 9.99 -6.76
CA MET A 167 9.49 8.87 -7.12
C MET A 167 9.72 8.74 -8.64
N HIS A 168 9.51 9.78 -9.44
CA HIS A 168 9.77 9.70 -10.89
C HIS A 168 11.25 9.46 -11.19
N THR A 169 12.15 10.00 -10.37
CA THR A 169 13.60 9.70 -10.38
C THR A 169 14.13 9.50 -8.95
N PRO A 170 15.28 8.82 -8.75
CA PRO A 170 15.91 8.75 -7.44
C PRO A 170 16.35 10.12 -6.90
N ASP A 171 16.85 11.01 -7.77
CA ASP A 171 17.37 12.32 -7.35
C ASP A 171 16.28 13.20 -6.72
N GLU A 172 15.06 13.20 -7.26
CA GLU A 172 13.95 13.94 -6.64
C GLU A 172 13.51 13.33 -5.30
N ALA A 173 13.51 12.00 -5.19
CA ALA A 173 13.16 11.31 -3.96
C ALA A 173 14.18 11.62 -2.86
N LEU A 174 15.48 11.60 -3.20
CA LEU A 174 16.57 11.94 -2.29
C LEU A 174 16.46 13.40 -1.81
N ALA A 175 16.20 14.34 -2.72
CA ALA A 175 16.05 15.75 -2.37
C ALA A 175 14.86 15.98 -1.43
N GLU A 176 13.72 15.32 -1.68
CA GLU A 176 12.55 15.46 -0.82
C GLU A 176 12.74 14.76 0.53
N LEU A 177 13.42 13.60 0.59
CA LEU A 177 13.76 12.93 1.86
C LEU A 177 14.67 13.81 2.73
N ASP A 178 15.65 14.49 2.13
CA ASP A 178 16.51 15.45 2.83
C ASP A 178 15.69 16.63 3.38
N HIS A 179 14.70 17.10 2.60
CA HIS A 179 13.77 18.12 3.04
C HIS A 179 12.90 17.65 4.21
N LEU A 180 12.29 16.46 4.12
CA LEU A 180 11.50 15.86 5.20
C LEU A 180 12.29 15.81 6.51
N HIS A 181 13.53 15.36 6.46
CA HIS A 181 14.40 15.31 7.62
C HIS A 181 14.69 16.72 8.17
N ALA A 182 14.95 17.70 7.31
CA ALA A 182 15.22 19.08 7.72
C ALA A 182 14.02 19.74 8.43
N ILE A 183 12.79 19.40 8.03
CA ILE A 183 11.55 19.92 8.64
C ILE A 183 10.98 19.03 9.75
N GLY A 184 11.66 17.92 10.07
CA GLY A 184 11.34 17.05 11.21
C GLY A 184 10.31 15.94 10.94
N LEU A 185 9.91 15.70 9.69
CA LEU A 185 9.02 14.59 9.35
C LEU A 185 9.80 13.26 9.31
N ARG A 186 9.25 12.24 9.98
CA ARG A 186 9.93 10.94 10.21
C ARG A 186 9.27 9.75 9.52
N VAL A 187 8.23 10.00 8.73
CA VAL A 187 7.50 8.98 7.95
C VAL A 187 7.39 9.51 6.53
N ALA A 188 7.63 8.66 5.54
CA ALA A 188 7.48 9.00 4.13
C ALA A 188 6.41 8.13 3.47
N ALA A 189 5.47 8.79 2.79
CA ALA A 189 4.44 8.20 1.95
C ALA A 189 4.91 8.23 0.49
N PHE A 190 5.19 7.05 -0.05
CA PHE A 190 5.58 6.87 -1.44
C PHE A 190 4.38 6.45 -2.31
N PRO A 191 4.32 6.84 -3.60
CA PRO A 191 3.40 6.24 -4.57
C PRO A 191 3.68 4.75 -4.71
N HIS A 192 2.68 3.93 -5.04
CA HIS A 192 2.88 2.50 -5.29
C HIS A 192 3.64 2.21 -6.61
N GLY A 193 3.80 3.22 -7.47
CA GLY A 193 4.53 3.13 -8.72
C GLY A 193 4.58 4.46 -9.46
N VAL A 194 5.24 4.48 -10.62
CA VAL A 194 5.27 5.61 -11.56
C VAL A 194 4.90 5.10 -12.95
N VAL A 195 4.00 5.81 -13.62
CA VAL A 195 3.62 5.50 -15.00
C VAL A 195 4.70 6.02 -15.94
N ARG A 196 5.32 5.14 -16.72
CA ARG A 196 6.42 5.50 -17.63
C ARG A 196 6.09 5.21 -19.07
N ALA A 197 6.55 6.06 -19.97
CA ALA A 197 6.46 5.82 -21.40
C ALA A 197 7.26 4.57 -21.79
N ILE A 198 6.68 3.75 -22.69
CA ILE A 198 7.38 2.65 -23.36
C ILE A 198 8.22 3.25 -24.49
N GLU A 199 9.51 2.91 -24.56
CA GLU A 199 10.44 3.44 -25.57
C GLU A 199 9.99 3.16 -27.01
N SER A 200 9.44 1.97 -27.25
CA SER A 200 8.99 1.51 -28.57
C SER A 200 7.57 0.95 -28.51
N PRO A 201 6.52 1.81 -28.46
CA PRO A 201 5.14 1.35 -28.38
C PRO A 201 4.68 0.75 -29.69
N VAL A 202 3.93 -0.37 -29.61
CA VAL A 202 3.38 -1.08 -30.78
C VAL A 202 1.87 -0.88 -30.83
N ARG A 203 1.32 -0.61 -32.02
CA ARG A 203 -0.12 -0.35 -32.20
C ARG A 203 -0.92 -1.63 -32.40
N GLU A 204 -0.31 -2.60 -33.06
CA GLU A 204 -0.91 -3.89 -33.39
C GLU A 204 -1.05 -4.77 -32.15
N ALA A 205 -2.03 -5.68 -32.18
CA ALA A 205 -2.16 -6.69 -31.15
C ALA A 205 -0.97 -7.66 -31.21
N ALA A 206 -0.35 -7.91 -30.06
CA ALA A 206 0.70 -8.90 -29.88
C ALA A 206 0.42 -9.73 -28.63
N ALA A 207 0.94 -10.96 -28.57
CA ALA A 207 0.86 -11.76 -27.35
C ALA A 207 1.45 -10.96 -26.16
N CYS A 208 0.80 -11.09 -25.00
CA CYS A 208 1.20 -10.45 -23.74
C CYS A 208 1.23 -8.92 -23.75
N ARG A 209 0.65 -8.22 -24.74
CA ARG A 209 0.55 -6.75 -24.77
C ARG A 209 -0.83 -6.28 -25.22
N TRP A 210 -1.31 -5.19 -24.63
CA TRP A 210 -2.52 -4.53 -25.11
C TRP A 210 -2.24 -3.73 -26.39
N PRO A 211 -3.15 -3.72 -27.38
CA PRO A 211 -3.00 -2.89 -28.56
C PRO A 211 -2.91 -1.40 -28.20
N GLY A 212 -1.86 -0.73 -28.70
CA GLY A 212 -1.68 0.71 -28.45
C GLY A 212 -1.23 1.05 -27.04
N GLN A 213 -0.72 0.09 -26.27
CA GLN A 213 -0.10 0.36 -24.97
C GLN A 213 1.12 1.27 -25.16
N THR A 214 1.09 2.45 -24.54
CA THR A 214 2.15 3.46 -24.60
C THR A 214 2.92 3.62 -23.30
N HIS A 215 2.39 3.08 -22.20
CA HIS A 215 2.97 3.22 -20.87
C HIS A 215 2.96 1.90 -20.10
N TRP A 216 3.82 1.81 -19.10
CA TRP A 216 3.89 0.72 -18.13
C TRP A 216 4.03 1.30 -16.72
N LEU A 217 3.77 0.48 -15.70
CA LEU A 217 3.86 0.88 -14.30
C LEU A 217 5.18 0.37 -13.73
N ASP A 218 6.06 1.30 -13.36
CA ASP A 218 7.31 1.02 -12.65
C ASP A 218 7.05 1.01 -11.15
N THR A 219 7.57 0.01 -10.44
CA THR A 219 7.33 -0.24 -9.01
C THR A 219 8.65 -0.31 -8.19
N PHE A 220 9.69 0.38 -8.65
CA PHE A 220 10.93 0.72 -7.90
C PHE A 220 11.84 -0.44 -7.48
N GLY A 221 11.49 -1.68 -7.83
CA GLY A 221 12.29 -2.87 -7.59
C GLY A 221 12.65 -3.56 -8.90
N LEU A 222 12.12 -4.75 -9.10
CA LEU A 222 12.31 -5.55 -10.30
C LEU A 222 11.99 -4.74 -11.57
N ASP A 223 12.91 -4.76 -12.53
CA ASP A 223 12.81 -4.10 -13.85
C ASP A 223 12.60 -2.58 -13.81
N SER A 224 12.83 -1.93 -12.67
CA SER A 224 12.67 -0.48 -12.55
C SER A 224 13.61 0.27 -13.50
N ALA A 225 13.13 1.41 -14.04
CA ALA A 225 13.91 2.21 -14.98
C ALA A 225 15.13 2.88 -14.33
N TYR A 226 15.12 3.01 -13.00
CA TYR A 226 16.20 3.58 -12.21
C TYR A 226 16.54 2.65 -11.04
N ASP A 227 17.75 2.84 -10.52
CA ASP A 227 18.16 2.23 -9.26
C ASP A 227 17.68 3.09 -8.08
N TYR A 228 16.79 2.52 -7.25
CA TYR A 228 16.24 3.17 -6.06
C TYR A 228 16.96 2.75 -4.76
N ASP A 229 18.00 1.92 -4.83
CA ASP A 229 18.80 1.56 -3.65
C ASP A 229 19.31 2.78 -2.87
N PRO A 230 19.77 3.88 -3.50
CA PRO A 230 20.14 5.10 -2.78
C PRO A 230 18.98 5.69 -1.96
N VAL A 231 17.73 5.59 -2.45
CA VAL A 231 16.55 6.09 -1.76
C VAL A 231 16.28 5.27 -0.50
N TRP A 232 16.35 3.93 -0.61
CA TRP A 232 16.17 3.04 0.55
C TRP A 232 17.25 3.22 1.60
N GLN A 233 18.51 3.34 1.18
CA GLN A 233 19.61 3.67 2.08
C GLN A 233 19.39 5.02 2.76
N ARG A 234 18.90 6.02 2.01
CA ARG A 234 18.66 7.36 2.57
C ARG A 234 17.56 7.36 3.62
N CYS A 235 16.49 6.60 3.43
CA CYS A 235 15.46 6.40 4.47
C CYS A 235 16.05 5.82 5.76
N ILE A 236 16.95 4.83 5.65
CA ILE A 236 17.66 4.24 6.80
C ILE A 236 18.55 5.28 7.47
N ASP A 237 19.38 5.99 6.71
CA ASP A 237 20.33 6.97 7.22
C ASP A 237 19.64 8.13 7.95
N LEU A 238 18.47 8.55 7.48
CA LEU A 238 17.70 9.66 8.03
C LEU A 238 16.70 9.24 9.13
N GLY A 239 16.54 7.95 9.38
CA GLY A 239 15.56 7.42 10.34
C GLY A 239 14.11 7.62 9.90
N ILE A 240 13.83 7.60 8.59
CA ILE A 240 12.50 7.81 8.02
C ILE A 240 11.80 6.46 7.79
N ALA A 241 10.62 6.27 8.37
CA ALA A 241 9.80 5.08 8.13
C ALA A 241 9.24 5.08 6.70
N VAL A 242 9.27 3.91 6.04
CA VAL A 242 8.88 3.76 4.63
C VAL A 242 7.47 3.19 4.52
N THR A 243 6.54 4.00 4.04
CA THR A 243 5.15 3.57 3.79
C THR A 243 4.70 3.91 2.38
N PHE A 244 3.83 3.07 1.84
CA PHE A 244 3.25 3.25 0.52
C PHE A 244 1.75 3.50 0.69
N HIS A 245 1.36 4.74 0.39
CA HIS A 245 0.01 5.22 0.55
C HIS A 245 -0.30 6.23 -0.56
N GLY A 246 -1.07 5.78 -1.56
CA GLY A 246 -1.86 6.68 -2.38
C GLY A 246 -1.20 7.65 -3.36
N GLY A 247 0.07 7.48 -3.70
CA GLY A 247 0.72 8.49 -4.55
C GLY A 247 0.29 8.49 -6.04
N LEU A 248 -0.44 7.48 -6.52
CA LEU A 248 -1.17 7.53 -7.82
C LEU A 248 -2.67 7.49 -7.53
N LEU A 249 -3.43 8.40 -8.15
CA LEU A 249 -4.89 8.34 -8.12
C LEU A 249 -5.40 7.03 -8.72
N MET A 250 -6.62 6.64 -8.36
CA MET A 250 -7.28 5.45 -8.90
C MET A 250 -7.21 5.42 -10.44
N ASP A 251 -6.35 4.53 -10.96
CA ASP A 251 -6.05 4.43 -12.39
C ASP A 251 -6.87 3.35 -13.09
N SER A 252 -6.76 3.30 -14.43
CA SER A 252 -7.44 2.31 -15.26
C SER A 252 -6.81 0.91 -15.25
N LEU A 253 -5.62 0.74 -14.65
CA LEU A 253 -4.97 -0.56 -14.50
C LEU A 253 -5.68 -1.37 -13.40
N HIS A 254 -6.02 -0.69 -12.31
CA HIS A 254 -6.62 -1.30 -11.12
C HIS A 254 -8.14 -1.13 -11.06
N ALA A 255 -8.70 -0.05 -11.62
CA ALA A 255 -10.14 0.21 -11.68
C ALA A 255 -10.67 0.21 -13.11
N ARG A 256 -11.73 -0.58 -13.41
CA ARG A 256 -12.21 -0.78 -14.79
C ARG A 256 -13.69 -0.47 -15.01
N SER A 257 -14.47 -0.42 -13.94
CA SER A 257 -15.91 -0.14 -14.02
C SER A 257 -16.14 1.34 -14.25
N VAL A 258 -16.84 1.69 -15.33
CA VAL A 258 -17.23 3.07 -15.66
C VAL A 258 -18.48 3.55 -14.90
N SER A 259 -19.11 2.67 -14.12
CA SER A 259 -20.43 2.91 -13.52
C SER A 259 -20.59 2.46 -12.06
N ASN A 260 -19.58 1.81 -11.48
CA ASN A 260 -19.68 1.26 -10.13
C ASN A 260 -18.36 1.47 -9.36
N PHE A 261 -18.38 2.42 -8.42
CA PHE A 261 -17.25 2.71 -7.53
C PHE A 261 -16.92 1.53 -6.62
N VAL A 262 -17.92 0.92 -5.97
CA VAL A 262 -17.69 -0.20 -5.04
C VAL A 262 -16.95 -1.33 -5.74
N ALA A 263 -17.33 -1.67 -6.98
CA ALA A 263 -16.63 -2.68 -7.78
C ALA A 263 -15.17 -2.30 -8.11
N ASN A 264 -14.85 -1.00 -8.20
CA ASN A 264 -13.49 -0.53 -8.40
C ASN A 264 -12.69 -0.48 -7.09
N HIS A 265 -13.35 -0.21 -5.96
CA HIS A 265 -12.71 -0.03 -4.65
C HIS A 265 -12.38 -1.37 -3.98
N LEU A 266 -13.24 -2.38 -4.15
CA LEU A 266 -13.02 -3.71 -3.57
C LEU A 266 -11.68 -4.31 -4.05
N GLY A 267 -10.71 -4.42 -3.13
CA GLY A 267 -9.38 -4.96 -3.42
C GLY A 267 -8.45 -4.01 -4.18
N LEU A 268 -8.81 -2.72 -4.32
CA LEU A 268 -8.04 -1.73 -5.05
C LEU A 268 -6.61 -1.57 -4.50
N HIS A 269 -6.52 -1.27 -3.21
CA HIS A 269 -5.25 -1.05 -2.49
C HIS A 269 -4.41 -2.32 -2.46
N ALA A 270 -5.03 -3.48 -2.17
CA ALA A 270 -4.38 -4.78 -2.28
C ALA A 270 -3.78 -5.03 -3.67
N SER A 271 -4.51 -4.70 -4.74
CA SER A 271 -4.05 -4.89 -6.12
C SER A 271 -2.80 -4.04 -6.41
N MET A 272 -2.84 -2.75 -6.07
CA MET A 272 -1.72 -1.82 -6.22
C MET A 272 -0.49 -2.27 -5.42
N MET A 273 -0.67 -2.57 -4.13
CA MET A 273 0.43 -2.95 -3.23
C MET A 273 1.02 -4.33 -3.54
N SER A 274 0.23 -5.26 -4.08
CA SER A 274 0.74 -6.58 -4.45
C SER A 274 1.79 -6.51 -5.56
N GLY A 275 1.62 -5.61 -6.53
CA GLY A 275 2.59 -5.39 -7.61
C GLY A 275 3.91 -4.86 -7.07
N LEU A 276 3.83 -3.83 -6.22
CA LEU A 276 4.96 -3.26 -5.52
C LEU A 276 5.69 -4.30 -4.64
N ALA A 277 4.98 -5.05 -3.82
CA ALA A 277 5.59 -6.03 -2.92
C ALA A 277 6.36 -7.11 -3.69
N ARG A 278 5.81 -7.62 -4.80
CA ARG A 278 6.53 -8.54 -5.70
C ARG A 278 7.77 -7.87 -6.29
N SER A 279 7.65 -6.63 -6.75
CA SER A 279 8.76 -5.89 -7.34
C SER A 279 9.91 -5.67 -6.37
N LEU A 280 9.63 -5.27 -5.13
CA LEU A 280 10.66 -5.06 -4.10
C LEU A 280 11.31 -6.39 -3.65
N LEU A 281 10.51 -7.45 -3.49
CA LEU A 281 11.01 -8.76 -3.09
C LEU A 281 11.88 -9.38 -4.19
N PHE A 282 11.33 -9.57 -5.39
CA PHE A 282 12.04 -10.17 -6.53
C PHE A 282 13.10 -9.26 -7.13
N GLY A 283 13.01 -7.93 -6.90
CA GLY A 283 14.09 -6.99 -7.19
C GLY A 283 15.25 -7.06 -6.21
N GLY A 284 15.13 -7.84 -5.13
CA GLY A 284 16.19 -8.04 -4.14
C GLY A 284 16.37 -6.91 -3.13
N VAL A 285 15.41 -5.97 -3.04
CA VAL A 285 15.52 -4.81 -2.15
C VAL A 285 15.59 -5.28 -0.69
N LEU A 286 14.73 -6.21 -0.29
CA LEU A 286 14.72 -6.75 1.07
C LEU A 286 15.97 -7.58 1.41
N HIS A 287 16.64 -8.15 0.40
CA HIS A 287 17.92 -8.83 0.57
C HIS A 287 19.07 -7.85 0.81
N ARG A 288 19.11 -6.76 0.03
CA ARG A 288 20.15 -5.71 0.17
C ARG A 288 19.94 -4.85 1.41
N PHE A 289 18.69 -4.66 1.83
CA PHE A 289 18.29 -3.85 2.98
C PHE A 289 17.47 -4.68 4.00
N PRO A 290 18.07 -5.66 4.68
CA PRO A 290 17.34 -6.62 5.54
C PRO A 290 16.70 -5.99 6.79
N THR A 291 17.15 -4.78 7.18
CA THR A 291 16.55 -4.02 8.28
C THR A 291 15.34 -3.19 7.84
N LEU A 292 15.14 -3.00 6.53
CA LEU A 292 14.04 -2.19 6.01
C LEU A 292 12.70 -2.86 6.33
N ARG A 293 11.73 -2.05 6.74
CA ARG A 293 10.32 -2.45 6.89
C ARG A 293 9.47 -1.55 6.02
N VAL A 294 8.61 -2.16 5.22
CA VAL A 294 7.78 -1.48 4.22
C VAL A 294 6.31 -1.58 4.63
N GLY A 295 5.70 -0.43 4.92
CA GLY A 295 4.28 -0.32 5.21
C GLY A 295 3.45 -0.27 3.93
N LEU A 296 2.48 -1.19 3.78
CA LEU A 296 1.54 -1.27 2.65
C LEU A 296 0.14 -0.93 3.16
N LEU A 297 -0.27 0.32 2.97
CA LEU A 297 -1.42 0.89 3.70
C LEU A 297 -2.75 0.76 2.94
N GLU A 298 -3.86 0.83 3.70
CA GLU A 298 -5.24 0.52 3.25
C GLU A 298 -5.43 -0.82 2.51
N SER A 299 -4.45 -1.74 2.56
CA SER A 299 -4.40 -2.88 1.64
C SER A 299 -4.94 -4.18 2.23
N GLY A 300 -5.13 -4.25 3.55
CA GLY A 300 -5.43 -5.48 4.26
C GLY A 300 -4.28 -6.50 4.16
N VAL A 301 -4.44 -7.67 4.79
CA VAL A 301 -3.35 -8.67 4.90
C VAL A 301 -3.63 -10.00 4.19
N ALA A 302 -4.88 -10.33 3.87
CA ALA A 302 -5.22 -11.64 3.32
C ALA A 302 -4.59 -11.94 1.95
N TRP A 303 -4.36 -10.92 1.13
CA TRP A 303 -3.62 -11.09 -0.13
C TRP A 303 -2.15 -11.44 0.14
N GLY A 304 -1.55 -10.89 1.19
CA GLY A 304 -0.20 -11.24 1.63
C GLY A 304 -0.12 -12.68 2.13
N ALA A 305 -1.14 -13.16 2.84
CA ALA A 305 -1.21 -14.56 3.27
C ALA A 305 -1.30 -15.52 2.08
N THR A 306 -2.06 -15.15 1.05
CA THR A 306 -2.12 -15.91 -0.22
C THR A 306 -0.77 -15.90 -0.92
N MET A 307 -0.13 -14.72 -1.01
CA MET A 307 1.18 -14.57 -1.63
C MET A 307 2.26 -15.41 -0.92
N ALA A 308 2.25 -15.50 0.41
CA ALA A 308 3.19 -16.34 1.15
C ALA A 308 3.10 -17.82 0.75
N CYS A 309 1.88 -18.36 0.57
CA CYS A 309 1.68 -19.71 0.05
C CYS A 309 2.17 -19.83 -1.40
N ASP A 310 1.84 -18.84 -2.24
CA ASP A 310 2.26 -18.81 -3.64
C ASP A 310 3.79 -18.82 -3.78
N LEU A 311 4.52 -18.12 -2.91
CA LEU A 311 5.99 -18.10 -2.93
C LEU A 311 6.58 -19.52 -2.79
N VAL A 312 6.05 -20.33 -1.87
CA VAL A 312 6.49 -21.73 -1.69
C VAL A 312 6.15 -22.57 -2.91
N GLU A 313 4.90 -22.50 -3.35
CA GLU A 313 4.41 -23.24 -4.50
C GLU A 313 5.19 -22.95 -5.79
N HIS A 314 5.60 -21.70 -5.98
CA HIS A 314 6.40 -21.29 -7.13
C HIS A 314 7.87 -21.65 -6.93
N TRP A 315 8.42 -21.56 -5.72
CA TRP A 315 9.78 -22.04 -5.46
C TRP A 315 9.93 -23.53 -5.81
N GLU A 316 9.01 -24.38 -5.34
CA GLU A 316 9.03 -25.83 -5.60
C GLU A 316 9.03 -26.18 -7.10
N ARG A 317 8.44 -25.32 -7.94
CA ARG A 317 8.22 -25.60 -9.38
C ARG A 317 9.09 -24.78 -10.32
N ARG A 318 9.56 -23.61 -9.87
CA ARG A 318 10.20 -22.57 -10.70
C ARG A 318 11.59 -22.16 -10.23
N SER A 319 12.07 -22.67 -9.09
CA SER A 319 13.50 -22.59 -8.76
C SER A 319 14.35 -23.38 -9.78
N LEU A 320 15.67 -23.17 -9.79
CA LEU A 320 16.57 -23.93 -10.66
C LEU A 320 16.44 -25.45 -10.50
N GLU A 321 16.18 -25.93 -9.29
CA GLU A 321 15.88 -27.34 -9.03
C GLU A 321 14.49 -27.72 -9.56
N GLY A 322 13.47 -26.90 -9.27
CA GLY A 322 12.08 -27.17 -9.65
C GLY A 322 11.81 -27.17 -11.15
N ILE A 323 12.44 -26.28 -11.92
CA ILE A 323 12.18 -26.15 -13.37
C ILE A 323 12.58 -27.39 -14.17
N GLY A 324 13.45 -28.26 -13.63
CA GLY A 324 13.87 -29.49 -14.29
C GLY A 324 12.70 -30.42 -14.65
N ALA A 325 11.65 -30.45 -13.83
CA ALA A 325 10.43 -31.22 -14.11
C ALA A 325 9.66 -30.71 -15.35
N THR A 326 9.92 -29.48 -15.77
CA THR A 326 9.31 -28.82 -16.94
C THR A 326 10.31 -28.53 -18.05
N ASP A 327 11.54 -29.04 -17.95
CA ASP A 327 12.54 -28.91 -19.02
C ASP A 327 12.11 -29.75 -20.23
N PRO A 328 11.83 -29.13 -21.40
CA PRO A 328 11.44 -29.87 -22.60
C PRO A 328 12.43 -30.95 -23.00
N SER A 329 13.73 -30.75 -22.73
CA SER A 329 14.77 -31.73 -23.06
C SER A 329 14.71 -33.02 -22.24
N ALA A 330 13.97 -33.02 -21.12
CA ALA A 330 13.75 -34.20 -20.29
C ALA A 330 12.62 -35.11 -20.83
N LEU A 331 11.87 -34.68 -21.84
CA LEU A 331 10.76 -35.45 -22.41
C LEU A 331 11.26 -36.71 -23.14
N ASP A 332 10.76 -37.88 -22.73
CA ASP A 332 10.94 -39.13 -23.48
C ASP A 332 10.03 -39.12 -24.72
N VAL A 333 10.59 -38.60 -25.82
CA VAL A 333 9.88 -38.44 -27.10
C VAL A 333 9.41 -39.77 -27.67
N ASP A 334 10.18 -40.85 -27.50
CA ASP A 334 9.83 -42.16 -28.05
C ASP A 334 8.67 -42.79 -27.26
N SER A 335 8.71 -42.74 -25.92
CA SER A 335 7.59 -43.18 -25.09
C SER A 335 6.32 -42.36 -25.34
N LEU A 336 6.44 -41.05 -25.55
CA LEU A 336 5.29 -40.21 -25.90
C LEU A 336 4.72 -40.59 -27.27
N ARG A 337 5.58 -40.85 -28.27
CA ARG A 337 5.17 -41.32 -29.60
C ARG A 337 4.37 -42.62 -29.50
N ASP A 338 4.88 -43.60 -28.76
CA ASP A 338 4.21 -44.88 -28.54
C ASP A 338 2.83 -44.70 -27.88
N LEU A 339 2.71 -43.77 -26.92
CA LEU A 339 1.44 -43.45 -26.29
C LEU A 339 0.45 -42.79 -27.27
N LEU A 340 0.90 -41.82 -28.07
CA LEU A 340 0.08 -41.17 -29.09
C LEU A 340 -0.46 -42.20 -30.08
N ASP A 341 0.41 -43.05 -30.61
CA ASP A 341 0.06 -44.10 -31.57
C ASP A 341 -0.93 -45.10 -30.96
N LYS A 342 -0.70 -45.52 -29.70
CA LYS A 342 -1.59 -46.44 -28.96
C LYS A 342 -3.01 -45.90 -28.81
N PHE A 343 -3.17 -44.59 -28.60
CA PHE A 343 -4.47 -43.95 -28.45
C PHE A 343 -5.01 -43.37 -29.77
N GLY A 344 -4.38 -43.67 -30.91
CA GLY A 344 -4.84 -43.26 -32.24
C GLY A 344 -4.71 -41.76 -32.49
N MET A 345 -3.78 -41.08 -31.81
CA MET A 345 -3.46 -39.67 -32.03
C MET A 345 -2.33 -39.52 -33.05
N PRO A 346 -2.34 -38.47 -33.90
CA PRO A 346 -1.20 -38.17 -34.77
C PRO A 346 0.07 -37.88 -33.95
N SER A 347 1.21 -38.40 -34.41
CA SER A 347 2.52 -38.25 -33.75
C SER A 347 3.57 -37.48 -34.57
N ASP A 348 3.17 -36.94 -35.74
CA ASP A 348 4.03 -36.11 -36.58
C ASP A 348 4.52 -34.86 -35.83
N GLY A 349 5.83 -34.64 -35.80
CA GLY A 349 6.43 -33.45 -35.19
C GLY A 349 6.56 -33.51 -33.66
N VAL A 350 6.34 -34.67 -33.03
CA VAL A 350 6.43 -34.86 -31.57
C VAL A 350 7.80 -34.45 -31.00
N GLU A 351 8.88 -34.57 -31.77
CA GLU A 351 10.22 -34.13 -31.41
C GLU A 351 10.33 -32.62 -31.15
N ASN A 352 9.46 -31.81 -31.76
CA ASN A 352 9.45 -30.36 -31.52
C ASN A 352 9.07 -30.01 -30.07
N LEU A 353 8.34 -30.90 -29.38
CA LEU A 353 7.95 -30.72 -27.99
C LEU A 353 9.13 -30.81 -27.03
N ALA A 354 10.24 -31.45 -27.44
CA ALA A 354 11.45 -31.57 -26.63
C ALA A 354 12.42 -30.39 -26.84
N THR A 355 12.04 -29.39 -27.65
CA THR A 355 12.89 -28.23 -27.93
C THR A 355 12.68 -27.17 -26.85
N PRO A 356 13.72 -26.80 -26.08
CA PRO A 356 13.60 -25.73 -25.10
C PRO A 356 13.18 -24.41 -25.75
N THR A 357 12.19 -23.76 -25.16
CA THR A 357 11.78 -22.38 -25.49
C THR A 357 11.92 -21.50 -24.26
N GLY A 358 11.90 -20.18 -24.44
CA GLY A 358 12.04 -19.22 -23.33
C GLY A 358 13.42 -18.59 -23.25
N PRO A 359 13.72 -17.89 -22.14
CA PRO A 359 14.92 -17.07 -22.03
C PRO A 359 16.21 -17.91 -21.93
N PRO A 360 17.38 -17.29 -22.16
CA PRO A 360 18.68 -17.90 -21.93
C PRO A 360 18.82 -18.49 -20.52
N LEU A 361 19.69 -19.50 -20.35
CA LEU A 361 19.86 -20.21 -19.07
C LEU A 361 20.16 -19.29 -17.87
N TYR A 362 20.95 -18.24 -18.08
CA TYR A 362 21.31 -17.28 -17.00
C TYR A 362 20.13 -16.39 -16.56
N GLU A 363 19.05 -16.34 -17.35
CA GLU A 363 17.80 -15.64 -17.04
C GLU A 363 16.74 -16.59 -16.47
N ARG A 364 16.99 -17.91 -16.39
CA ARG A 364 16.00 -18.88 -15.88
C ARG A 364 15.92 -18.95 -14.37
N ASP A 365 16.91 -18.40 -13.66
CA ASP A 365 16.82 -18.22 -12.22
C ASP A 365 16.07 -16.92 -11.91
N GLU A 366 14.75 -17.05 -11.81
CA GLU A 366 13.81 -15.95 -11.50
C GLU A 366 13.94 -15.48 -10.03
N PHE A 367 14.61 -16.25 -9.16
CA PHE A 367 14.76 -15.94 -7.74
C PHE A 367 16.13 -15.33 -7.40
N ARG A 368 17.09 -15.34 -8.34
CA ARG A 368 18.50 -14.94 -8.11
C ARG A 368 18.69 -13.63 -7.35
N LEU A 369 17.81 -12.66 -7.55
CA LEU A 369 17.92 -11.32 -6.94
C LEU A 369 17.41 -11.29 -5.50
N THR A 370 16.51 -12.20 -5.10
CA THR A 370 16.04 -12.30 -3.71
C THR A 370 17.15 -12.76 -2.77
N GLY A 371 18.21 -13.38 -3.31
CA GLY A 371 19.27 -13.99 -2.52
C GLY A 371 18.80 -15.15 -1.62
N ALA A 372 17.55 -15.58 -1.75
CA ALA A 372 16.99 -16.66 -0.95
C ALA A 372 17.63 -18.00 -1.30
N THR A 373 17.97 -18.80 -0.30
CA THR A 373 18.56 -20.14 -0.54
C THR A 373 17.51 -21.24 -0.64
N ASP A 374 16.33 -21.02 -0.08
CA ASP A 374 15.19 -21.92 -0.10
C ASP A 374 13.87 -21.14 0.07
N ALA A 375 12.74 -21.87 0.02
CA ALA A 375 11.41 -21.28 0.18
C ALA A 375 11.13 -20.75 1.60
N GLU A 376 11.77 -21.28 2.63
CA GLU A 376 11.59 -20.83 4.01
C GLU A 376 12.23 -19.45 4.20
N ASP A 377 13.44 -19.27 3.70
CA ASP A 377 14.14 -17.98 3.65
C ASP A 377 13.32 -16.94 2.86
N LEU A 378 12.80 -17.31 1.69
CA LEU A 378 11.98 -16.41 0.87
C LEU A 378 10.70 -15.94 1.60
N VAL A 379 10.02 -16.86 2.28
CA VAL A 379 8.82 -16.55 3.09
C VAL A 379 9.19 -15.69 4.30
N ALA A 380 10.32 -15.97 4.97
CA ALA A 380 10.80 -15.17 6.10
C ALA A 380 11.10 -13.73 5.67
N GLN A 381 11.83 -13.54 4.56
CA GLN A 381 12.09 -12.22 4.00
C GLN A 381 10.80 -11.44 3.71
N PHE A 382 9.80 -12.11 3.10
CA PHE A 382 8.50 -11.49 2.84
C PHE A 382 7.75 -11.11 4.14
N ALA A 383 7.67 -12.03 5.11
CA ALA A 383 6.93 -11.82 6.36
C ALA A 383 7.59 -10.77 7.28
N GLU A 384 8.92 -10.69 7.25
CA GLU A 384 9.68 -9.70 8.01
C GLU A 384 9.69 -8.34 7.33
N GLY A 385 9.87 -8.29 6.00
CA GLY A 385 10.03 -7.04 5.25
C GLY A 385 8.77 -6.20 5.14
N PHE A 386 7.58 -6.80 5.15
CA PHE A 386 6.32 -6.08 4.93
C PHE A 386 5.45 -5.97 6.20
N VAL A 387 4.78 -4.83 6.32
CA VAL A 387 3.74 -4.54 7.33
C VAL A 387 2.49 -4.07 6.58
N PHE A 388 1.34 -4.68 6.86
CA PHE A 388 0.11 -4.54 6.10
C PHE A 388 -0.88 -3.71 6.92
N GLY A 389 -1.17 -2.49 6.48
CA GLY A 389 -2.22 -1.65 7.06
C GLY A 389 -3.58 -2.28 6.80
N ALA A 390 -4.30 -2.56 7.87
CA ALA A 390 -5.63 -3.15 7.82
C ALA A 390 -6.60 -2.35 8.69
N GLU A 391 -7.72 -1.99 8.09
CA GLU A 391 -8.76 -1.20 8.73
C GLU A 391 -9.33 -1.88 9.98
N SER A 392 -9.88 -1.05 10.86
CA SER A 392 -10.35 -1.46 12.17
C SER A 392 -11.31 -2.65 12.18
N ASP A 393 -12.17 -2.82 11.17
CA ASP A 393 -13.13 -3.92 11.12
C ASP A 393 -12.80 -5.00 10.09
N ASP A 394 -11.60 -4.95 9.50
CA ASP A 394 -11.11 -5.97 8.56
C ASP A 394 -10.94 -7.32 9.29
N ARG A 395 -11.89 -8.21 9.03
CA ARG A 395 -11.88 -9.58 9.59
C ARG A 395 -10.79 -10.45 9.00
N SER A 396 -10.17 -10.02 7.90
CA SER A 396 -9.11 -10.74 7.21
C SER A 396 -7.81 -10.75 8.00
N VAL A 397 -7.66 -9.89 9.01
CA VAL A 397 -6.49 -9.82 9.91
C VAL A 397 -6.12 -11.17 10.52
N VAL A 398 -7.10 -12.04 10.80
CA VAL A 398 -6.85 -13.41 11.29
C VAL A 398 -5.93 -14.23 10.39
N THR A 399 -5.92 -13.95 9.07
CA THR A 399 -5.07 -14.66 8.11
C THR A 399 -3.59 -14.44 8.36
N ALA A 400 -3.20 -13.30 8.96
CA ALA A 400 -1.81 -12.98 9.31
C ALA A 400 -1.23 -13.88 10.40
N PHE A 401 -2.09 -14.55 11.18
CA PHE A 401 -1.71 -15.40 12.31
C PHE A 401 -2.16 -16.86 12.13
N SER A 402 -2.64 -17.20 10.93
CA SER A 402 -3.24 -18.50 10.66
C SER A 402 -2.21 -19.61 10.53
N SER A 403 -2.56 -20.81 10.96
CA SER A 403 -1.68 -21.99 10.88
C SER A 403 -1.47 -22.52 9.46
N PHE A 404 -2.20 -22.01 8.46
CA PHE A 404 -1.94 -22.38 7.05
C PHE A 404 -0.73 -21.66 6.48
N LEU A 405 -0.24 -20.58 7.13
CA LEU A 405 0.93 -19.88 6.65
C LEU A 405 2.15 -20.82 6.65
N PRO A 406 2.90 -20.86 5.54
CA PRO A 406 4.02 -21.77 5.40
C PRO A 406 5.09 -21.50 6.46
N TYR A 407 5.75 -22.57 6.89
CA TYR A 407 6.85 -22.53 7.88
C TYR A 407 6.48 -21.87 9.23
N GLY A 408 5.18 -21.76 9.55
CA GLY A 408 4.72 -21.10 10.78
C GLY A 408 4.94 -19.59 10.78
N ALA A 409 5.11 -18.99 9.60
CA ALA A 409 5.26 -17.55 9.44
C ALA A 409 4.07 -16.77 10.02
N LYS A 410 4.33 -15.54 10.44
CA LYS A 410 3.31 -14.56 10.85
C LYS A 410 3.52 -13.30 10.05
N LEU A 411 2.44 -12.77 9.47
CA LEU A 411 2.52 -11.53 8.70
C LEU A 411 2.32 -10.32 9.60
N GLY A 412 2.93 -9.19 9.22
CA GLY A 412 2.86 -7.95 9.97
C GLY A 412 1.55 -7.19 9.76
N ALA A 413 0.38 -7.76 10.08
CA ALA A 413 -0.87 -7.01 10.06
C ALA A 413 -0.84 -5.89 11.12
N ALA A 414 -1.19 -4.67 10.75
CA ALA A 414 -1.10 -3.50 11.61
C ALA A 414 -2.35 -2.63 11.51
N PHE A 415 -2.74 -2.04 12.64
CA PHE A 415 -3.96 -1.26 12.77
C PHE A 415 -3.91 0.04 11.94
N SER A 416 -4.86 0.15 11.02
CA SER A 416 -5.21 1.36 10.28
C SER A 416 -6.58 1.85 10.74
N SER A 417 -6.71 3.11 11.15
CA SER A 417 -8.01 3.67 11.51
C SER A 417 -8.79 4.17 10.29
N ASP A 418 -8.08 4.59 9.26
CA ASP A 418 -8.57 5.32 8.09
C ASP A 418 -9.43 6.55 8.47
N MET A 419 -9.09 7.18 9.61
CA MET A 419 -9.90 8.26 10.15
C MET A 419 -10.03 9.42 9.17
N GLY A 420 -11.25 9.89 8.92
CA GLY A 420 -11.52 11.01 8.01
C GLY A 420 -12.14 10.58 6.68
N HIS A 421 -12.18 9.29 6.38
CA HIS A 421 -12.77 8.72 5.16
C HIS A 421 -14.15 8.08 5.41
N TRP A 422 -14.81 7.69 4.32
CA TRP A 422 -16.26 7.41 4.23
C TRP A 422 -16.68 6.08 4.88
N ASP A 423 -15.76 5.15 5.01
CA ASP A 423 -15.84 3.82 5.61
C ASP A 423 -15.74 3.86 7.15
N VAL A 424 -15.42 5.01 7.73
CA VAL A 424 -15.38 5.17 9.20
C VAL A 424 -16.72 5.67 9.75
N ASP A 425 -17.48 4.74 10.32
CA ASP A 425 -18.80 5.00 10.96
C ASP A 425 -18.75 5.92 12.21
N GLY A 426 -17.56 6.19 12.76
CA GLY A 426 -17.34 7.12 13.88
C GLY A 426 -15.96 6.98 14.53
N LEU A 427 -15.29 8.12 14.77
CA LEU A 427 -13.89 8.11 15.24
C LEU A 427 -13.76 7.49 16.65
N ASP A 428 -14.72 7.72 17.54
CA ASP A 428 -14.74 7.17 18.91
C ASP A 428 -14.94 5.64 18.97
N ARG A 429 -15.01 4.97 17.81
CA ARG A 429 -15.29 3.54 17.67
C ARG A 429 -14.24 2.74 16.94
N VAL A 430 -13.20 3.34 16.36
CA VAL A 430 -12.22 2.60 15.54
C VAL A 430 -11.53 1.50 16.34
N VAL A 431 -10.98 1.78 17.52
CA VAL A 431 -10.39 0.74 18.40
C VAL A 431 -11.44 -0.26 18.88
N ALA A 432 -12.64 0.21 19.24
CA ALA A 432 -13.73 -0.68 19.63
C ALA A 432 -14.17 -1.61 18.49
N SER A 433 -14.05 -1.19 17.23
CA SER A 433 -14.29 -2.03 16.05
C SER A 433 -13.22 -3.10 15.88
N ALA A 434 -11.94 -2.75 16.07
CA ALA A 434 -10.83 -3.72 16.09
C ALA A 434 -11.01 -4.77 17.19
N TRP A 435 -11.40 -4.36 18.40
CA TRP A 435 -11.64 -5.28 19.51
C TRP A 435 -12.74 -6.33 19.24
N LYS A 436 -13.67 -6.07 18.31
CA LYS A 436 -14.68 -7.06 17.91
C LYS A 436 -14.06 -8.34 17.36
N GLN A 437 -12.81 -8.29 16.84
CA GLN A 437 -12.11 -9.49 16.40
C GLN A 437 -11.79 -10.41 17.58
N VAL A 438 -11.40 -9.86 18.73
CA VAL A 438 -11.21 -10.60 19.99
C VAL A 438 -12.56 -11.10 20.53
N GLU A 439 -13.58 -10.24 20.57
CA GLU A 439 -14.92 -10.64 21.04
C GLU A 439 -15.55 -11.77 20.22
N ARG A 440 -15.17 -11.90 18.94
CA ARG A 440 -15.62 -12.96 18.04
C ARG A 440 -14.75 -14.22 18.11
N GLY A 441 -13.64 -14.19 18.86
CA GLY A 441 -12.66 -15.28 18.91
C GLY A 441 -11.87 -15.46 17.61
N LEU A 442 -11.76 -14.40 16.79
CA LEU A 442 -10.92 -14.40 15.59
C LEU A 442 -9.45 -14.14 15.94
N LEU A 443 -9.21 -13.27 16.93
CA LEU A 443 -7.90 -13.00 17.48
C LEU A 443 -7.87 -13.34 18.98
N ASP A 444 -6.75 -13.85 19.46
CA ASP A 444 -6.43 -13.83 20.90
C ASP A 444 -5.83 -12.47 21.31
N GLU A 445 -5.64 -12.24 22.61
CA GLU A 445 -5.12 -10.97 23.13
C GLU A 445 -3.69 -10.68 22.66
N GLY A 446 -2.84 -11.70 22.47
CA GLY A 446 -1.47 -11.51 21.98
C GLY A 446 -1.43 -11.19 20.50
N GLN A 447 -2.34 -11.75 19.71
CA GLN A 447 -2.54 -11.39 18.30
C GLN A 447 -3.12 -9.98 18.17
N PHE A 448 -4.00 -9.58 19.08
CA PHE A 448 -4.50 -8.21 19.15
C PHE A 448 -3.38 -7.22 19.50
N GLU A 449 -2.52 -7.52 20.48
CA GLU A 449 -1.31 -6.74 20.76
C GLU A 449 -0.39 -6.66 19.54
N ALA A 450 -0.22 -7.78 18.81
CA ALA A 450 0.58 -7.78 17.61
C ALA A 450 0.03 -6.82 16.54
N PHE A 451 -1.29 -6.81 16.37
CA PHE A 451 -2.01 -5.94 15.43
C PHE A 451 -1.97 -4.46 15.83
N MET A 452 -2.17 -4.14 17.11
CA MET A 452 -2.30 -2.76 17.58
C MET A 452 -0.98 -2.11 18.00
N TRP A 453 0.07 -2.89 18.25
CA TRP A 453 1.33 -2.40 18.80
C TRP A 453 2.56 -3.04 18.16
N THR A 454 2.73 -4.36 18.27
CA THR A 454 4.04 -4.98 17.94
C THR A 454 4.42 -4.76 16.47
N ASN A 455 3.47 -4.94 15.55
CA ASN A 455 3.72 -4.75 14.12
C ASN A 455 3.85 -3.26 13.73
N PRO A 456 2.98 -2.34 14.21
CA PRO A 456 3.23 -0.90 14.12
C PRO A 456 4.60 -0.45 14.62
N HIS A 457 4.99 -0.89 15.83
CA HIS A 457 6.27 -0.56 16.43
C HIS A 457 7.43 -1.07 15.55
N ARG A 458 7.34 -2.31 15.06
CA ARG A 458 8.33 -2.90 14.14
C ARG A 458 8.52 -2.05 12.89
N LEU A 459 7.43 -1.53 12.29
CA LEU A 459 7.51 -0.66 11.12
C LEU A 459 8.19 0.68 11.45
N LEU A 460 7.70 1.36 12.47
CA LEU A 460 8.04 2.76 12.75
C LEU A 460 9.43 2.91 13.40
N THR A 461 9.91 1.89 14.09
CA THR A 461 11.25 1.89 14.72
C THR A 461 12.35 1.24 13.90
N ALA A 462 12.01 0.69 12.72
CA ALA A 462 12.97 0.00 11.87
C ALA A 462 14.20 0.86 11.51
N ASN A 463 13.96 2.13 11.21
CA ASN A 463 15.01 3.09 10.83
C ASN A 463 15.32 4.10 11.96
N ASP A 464 14.39 4.34 12.88
CA ASP A 464 14.58 5.22 14.05
C ASP A 464 14.16 4.51 15.35
N PRO A 465 15.12 3.93 16.11
CA PRO A 465 14.82 3.31 17.41
C PRO A 465 14.20 4.28 18.43
N ASN A 466 14.29 5.59 18.22
CA ASN A 466 13.72 6.62 19.09
C ASN A 466 12.44 7.23 18.53
N PHE A 467 11.78 6.58 17.56
CA PHE A 467 10.56 7.11 16.91
C PHE A 467 9.49 7.54 17.92
N PHE A 468 9.30 6.75 18.98
CA PHE A 468 8.30 7.01 20.03
C PHE A 468 8.81 7.91 21.16
N ALA A 469 10.06 8.36 21.15
CA ALA A 469 10.60 9.20 22.22
C ALA A 469 9.75 10.46 22.43
N GLY A 470 9.29 10.67 23.66
CA GLY A 470 8.41 11.79 24.02
C GLY A 470 6.92 11.58 23.73
N THR A 471 6.52 10.39 23.27
CA THR A 471 5.12 10.01 23.07
C THR A 471 4.61 9.12 24.22
N PRO A 472 3.29 8.92 24.38
CA PRO A 472 2.75 7.95 25.34
C PRO A 472 3.11 6.48 25.07
N ALA A 473 3.69 6.19 23.89
CA ALA A 473 4.12 4.85 23.48
C ALA A 473 5.63 4.58 23.69
N ALA A 474 6.35 5.49 24.36
CA ALA A 474 7.79 5.41 24.61
C ALA A 474 8.21 4.38 25.67
#